data_AF-A0A6J1P6N3-F1
#
_entry.id   AF-A0A6J1P6N3-F1
#
_cell.length_a   1.000
_cell.length_b   1.000
_cell.length_c   1.000
_cell.angle_alpha   90.00
_cell.angle_beta   90.00
_cell.angle_gamma   90.00
#
_symmetry.space_group_name_H-M   'P 1'
#
loop_
_entity.id
_entity.type
_entity.pdbx_description
1 polymer ?
#
loop_
_entity_poly.entity_id
_entity_poly.type
_entity_poly.pdbx_seq_one_letter_code
_entity_poly.pdbx_strand_id
1 'polypeptide(L)'
;MVKVLNNVQDLFKSLTCATITLVGMRLEEEEEVVWENKKKTLTKSNTLHVVLSKEILLIFQKFWGPQIDPRLAQYLTNFLFGAGQQKSPTVDFNRFAELYVYNVRGTVEERMIVIYNCLGMDYNEDVELPYQLLKEYCESIVSTYMKMLKSSSSKRVRSWQDKSFRASASNVQALGEAVAATVGGDLDSPQHHCTAAQLSKWLQTNVLLRQLAELVYVNLYGINKKPGDESPAPLPPAAPSLLPAVDGLEAMPDYPAVIDLSHIVWVNSHLPHKYQHKWRFLFSTNIHGESFSTMTGEYTSPY
;
A
#
# COMPACT_ATOMS: atom_id res chain seq x y z
N MET A 1 6.45 -7.13 33.80
CA MET A 1 6.69 -7.02 32.35
C MET A 1 5.52 -7.57 31.53
N VAL A 2 5.04 -8.79 31.77
CA VAL A 2 3.88 -9.41 31.07
C VAL A 2 2.56 -8.62 31.24
N LYS A 3 2.25 -8.09 32.44
CA LYS A 3 1.06 -7.24 32.66
C LYS A 3 1.06 -5.92 31.88
N VAL A 4 2.23 -5.35 31.61
CA VAL A 4 2.35 -4.10 30.81
C VAL A 4 2.14 -4.40 29.33
N LEU A 5 2.64 -5.54 28.84
CA LEU A 5 2.39 -6.02 27.48
C LEU A 5 0.91 -6.31 27.22
N ASN A 6 0.20 -6.93 28.16
CA ASN A 6 -1.24 -7.18 28.03
C ASN A 6 -2.04 -5.88 28.02
N ASN A 7 -1.73 -4.93 28.90
CA ASN A 7 -2.36 -3.61 28.89
C ASN A 7 -2.10 -2.85 27.59
N VAL A 8 -0.89 -2.96 27.01
CA VAL A 8 -0.56 -2.34 25.71
C VAL A 8 -1.27 -3.05 24.55
N GLN A 9 -1.46 -4.38 24.60
CA GLN A 9 -2.27 -5.09 23.61
C GLN A 9 -3.75 -4.75 23.71
N ASP A 10 -4.29 -4.55 24.91
CA ASP A 10 -5.68 -4.15 25.11
C ASP A 10 -5.90 -2.67 24.79
N LEU A 11 -4.91 -1.80 25.04
CA LEU A 11 -4.91 -0.44 24.54
C LEU A 11 -4.74 -0.39 23.02
N PHE A 12 -3.89 -1.24 22.44
CA PHE A 12 -3.75 -1.40 20.99
C PHE A 12 -5.07 -1.85 20.38
N LYS A 13 -5.75 -2.86 20.96
CA LYS A 13 -7.10 -3.26 20.55
C LYS A 13 -8.12 -2.14 20.77
N SER A 14 -8.04 -1.37 21.84
CA SER A 14 -8.97 -0.28 22.11
C SER A 14 -8.77 0.91 21.16
N LEU A 15 -7.52 1.32 20.91
CA LEU A 15 -7.15 2.38 19.99
C LEU A 15 -7.35 1.95 18.55
N THR A 16 -6.92 0.75 18.15
CA THR A 16 -7.22 0.24 16.81
C THR A 16 -8.71 0.00 16.64
N CYS A 17 -9.45 -0.62 17.57
CA CYS A 17 -10.89 -0.80 17.44
C CYS A 17 -11.64 0.55 17.43
N ALA A 18 -11.26 1.52 18.26
CA ALA A 18 -11.82 2.87 18.22
C ALA A 18 -11.47 3.59 16.92
N THR A 19 -10.23 3.49 16.44
CA THR A 19 -9.79 4.04 15.16
C THR A 19 -10.49 3.34 13.99
N ILE A 20 -10.64 2.02 14.01
CA ILE A 20 -11.33 1.18 13.01
C ILE A 20 -12.82 1.50 12.98
N THR A 21 -13.46 1.68 14.13
CA THR A 21 -14.87 2.09 14.23
C THR A 21 -15.06 3.50 13.68
N LEU A 22 -14.20 4.46 14.05
CA LEU A 22 -14.24 5.86 13.58
C LEU A 22 -13.85 6.04 12.10
N VAL A 23 -13.03 5.14 11.56
CA VAL A 23 -12.52 5.22 10.18
C VAL A 23 -13.40 4.43 9.20
N GLY A 24 -14.02 3.33 9.66
CA GLY A 24 -14.94 2.50 8.87
C GLY A 24 -16.38 3.00 8.82
N MET A 25 -16.78 3.90 9.73
CA MET A 25 -18.11 4.50 9.72
C MET A 25 -18.06 5.87 9.05
N ARG A 26 -18.93 6.04 8.05
CA ARG A 26 -19.41 7.34 7.60
C ARG A 26 -19.84 8.07 8.87
N LEU A 27 -19.26 9.24 9.18
CA LEU A 27 -19.72 10.05 10.30
C LEU A 27 -21.16 10.45 9.99
N GLU A 28 -22.12 9.69 10.50
CA GLU A 28 -23.48 10.18 10.69
C GLU A 28 -23.43 11.16 11.87
N GLU A 29 -24.17 12.28 11.76
CA GLU A 29 -24.09 13.46 12.65
C GLU A 29 -24.19 13.15 14.15
N GLU A 30 -24.72 11.98 14.53
CA GLU A 30 -24.85 11.54 15.92
C GLU A 30 -23.53 11.05 16.56
N GLU A 31 -22.56 10.55 15.79
CA GLU A 31 -21.27 10.05 16.32
C GLU A 31 -20.19 11.15 16.46
N GLU A 32 -20.34 12.25 15.73
CA GLU A 32 -19.49 13.45 15.86
C GLU A 32 -19.66 14.11 17.24
N VAL A 33 -20.87 14.04 17.81
CA VAL A 33 -21.19 14.51 19.17
C VAL A 33 -20.55 13.63 20.24
N VAL A 34 -20.54 12.31 20.04
CA VAL A 34 -19.86 11.36 20.94
C VAL A 34 -18.34 11.57 20.88
N TRP A 35 -17.80 11.84 19.69
CA TRP A 35 -16.39 12.18 19.48
C TRP A 35 -16.00 13.51 20.13
N GLU A 36 -16.75 14.60 19.94
CA GLU A 36 -16.46 15.89 20.60
C GLU A 36 -16.55 15.78 22.13
N ASN A 37 -17.46 14.95 22.66
CA ASN A 37 -17.53 14.67 24.10
C ASN A 37 -16.37 13.80 24.60
N LYS A 38 -15.93 12.79 23.85
CA LYS A 38 -14.76 11.97 24.21
C LYS A 38 -13.47 12.77 24.08
N LYS A 39 -13.33 13.56 23.02
CA LYS A 39 -12.24 14.51 22.78
C LYS A 39 -12.14 15.53 23.91
N LYS A 40 -13.24 16.18 24.32
CA LYS A 40 -13.29 17.06 25.51
C LYS A 40 -12.92 16.34 26.83
N THR A 41 -13.14 15.03 26.90
CA THR A 41 -12.74 14.19 28.04
C THR A 41 -11.26 13.77 27.95
N LEU A 42 -10.71 13.64 26.74
CA LEU A 42 -9.34 13.19 26.43
C LEU A 42 -8.31 14.33 26.34
N THR A 43 -8.69 15.56 25.95
CA THR A 43 -7.80 16.72 25.76
C THR A 43 -7.47 17.48 27.03
N LYS A 44 -7.90 17.04 28.22
CA LYS A 44 -7.66 17.76 29.48
C LYS A 44 -6.28 17.52 30.12
N SER A 45 -5.35 16.82 29.48
CA SER A 45 -4.01 16.61 30.06
C SER A 45 -2.90 16.46 29.02
N ASN A 46 -1.84 17.28 29.14
CA ASN A 46 -0.56 17.12 28.41
C ASN A 46 0.05 15.72 28.57
N THR A 47 -0.29 15.00 29.65
CA THR A 47 0.14 13.62 29.86
C THR A 47 -0.42 12.67 28.79
N LEU A 48 -1.61 12.94 28.23
CA LEU A 48 -2.28 12.05 27.28
C LEU A 48 -1.67 12.12 25.88
N HIS A 49 -1.29 13.33 25.42
CA HIS A 49 -0.53 13.51 24.17
C HIS A 49 0.81 12.77 24.20
N VAL A 50 1.51 12.81 25.35
CA VAL A 50 2.79 12.11 25.52
C VAL A 50 2.60 10.59 25.54
N VAL A 51 1.51 10.08 26.12
CA VAL A 51 1.19 8.64 26.13
C VAL A 51 0.87 8.15 24.71
N LEU A 52 0.01 8.84 23.97
CA LEU A 52 -0.31 8.52 22.57
C LEU A 52 0.94 8.54 21.68
N SER A 53 1.83 9.51 21.88
CA SER A 53 3.07 9.61 21.10
C SER A 53 4.00 8.41 21.35
N LYS A 54 4.13 7.95 22.60
CA LYS A 54 4.90 6.75 22.94
C LYS A 54 4.28 5.49 22.34
N GLU A 55 2.96 5.42 22.29
CA GLU A 55 2.23 4.31 21.69
C GLU A 55 2.39 4.27 20.18
N ILE A 56 2.26 5.40 19.49
CA ILE A 56 2.50 5.50 18.04
C ILE A 56 3.94 5.09 17.70
N LEU A 57 4.92 5.53 18.50
CA LEU A 57 6.31 5.10 18.31
C LEU A 57 6.48 3.58 18.48
N LEU A 58 5.77 2.99 19.45
CA LEU A 58 5.74 1.55 19.67
C LEU A 58 5.04 0.79 18.54
N ILE A 59 3.95 1.34 17.97
CA ILE A 59 3.31 0.84 16.75
C ILE A 59 4.33 0.78 15.62
N PHE A 60 5.07 1.87 15.44
CA PHE A 60 6.09 1.99 14.42
C PHE A 60 7.20 0.94 14.57
N GLN A 61 7.76 0.82 15.76
CA GLN A 61 8.91 -0.06 16.02
C GLN A 61 8.53 -1.54 16.02
N LYS A 62 7.36 -1.89 16.60
CA LYS A 62 7.00 -3.30 16.82
C LYS A 62 6.10 -3.87 15.74
N PHE A 63 5.22 -3.07 15.16
CA PHE A 63 4.17 -3.58 14.27
C PHE A 63 4.40 -3.18 12.82
N TRP A 64 4.68 -1.91 12.53
CA TRP A 64 4.88 -1.45 11.15
C TRP A 64 6.28 -1.78 10.63
N GLY A 65 7.32 -1.46 11.41
CA GLY A 65 8.73 -1.60 11.03
C GLY A 65 9.11 -2.93 10.37
N PRO A 66 8.74 -4.09 10.94
CA PRO A 66 9.05 -5.39 10.34
C PRO A 66 8.36 -5.64 8.99
N GLN A 67 7.25 -4.96 8.71
CA GLN A 67 6.39 -5.21 7.55
C GLN A 67 6.61 -4.19 6.41
N ILE A 68 7.22 -3.04 6.69
CA ILE A 68 7.39 -1.95 5.72
C ILE A 68 8.81 -1.82 5.16
N ASP A 69 8.93 -1.14 4.03
CA ASP A 69 10.21 -0.66 3.52
C ASP A 69 10.84 0.38 4.47
N PRO A 70 12.15 0.33 4.76
CA PRO A 70 12.79 1.33 5.62
C PRO A 70 12.64 2.77 5.13
N ARG A 71 12.57 3.00 3.81
CA ARG A 71 12.32 4.34 3.26
C ARG A 71 10.92 4.80 3.58
N LEU A 72 9.92 3.93 3.39
CA LEU A 72 8.53 4.23 3.79
C LEU A 72 8.46 4.50 5.29
N ALA A 73 9.20 3.74 6.10
CA ALA A 73 9.29 3.98 7.54
C ALA A 73 9.79 5.41 7.85
N GLN A 74 10.82 5.87 7.13
CA GLN A 74 11.29 7.24 7.28
C GLN A 74 10.25 8.26 6.81
N TYR A 75 9.60 8.03 5.68
CA TYR A 75 8.59 8.94 5.13
C TYR A 75 7.36 9.07 6.03
N LEU A 76 6.86 7.98 6.60
CA LEU A 76 5.76 8.03 7.56
C LEU A 76 6.18 8.74 8.86
N THR A 77 7.44 8.58 9.28
CA THR A 77 7.99 9.34 10.40
C THR A 77 7.98 10.83 10.11
N ASN A 78 8.37 11.25 8.90
CA ASN A 78 8.33 12.65 8.49
C ASN A 78 6.89 13.21 8.52
N PHE A 79 5.91 12.45 8.05
CA PHE A 79 4.51 12.88 8.08
C PHE A 79 3.98 13.05 9.50
N LEU A 80 4.26 12.09 10.38
CA LEU A 80 3.71 12.03 11.73
C LEU A 80 4.41 12.99 12.69
N PHE A 81 5.74 13.05 12.63
CA PHE A 81 6.56 13.80 13.58
C PHE A 81 7.11 15.10 12.99
N GLY A 82 6.91 15.38 11.70
CA GLY A 82 7.60 16.47 11.00
C GLY A 82 9.02 16.07 10.56
N ALA A 83 9.63 16.94 9.75
CA ALA A 83 10.98 16.75 9.20
C ALA A 83 11.92 17.90 9.58
N GLY A 84 13.23 17.62 9.60
CA GLY A 84 14.26 18.62 9.89
C GLY A 84 14.06 19.32 11.24
N GLN A 85 14.07 20.66 11.22
CA GLN A 85 13.91 21.51 12.41
C GLN A 85 12.48 21.55 12.94
N GLN A 86 11.48 21.17 12.11
CA GLN A 86 10.06 21.10 12.48
C GLN A 86 9.72 19.77 13.20
N LYS A 87 10.72 18.93 13.50
CA LYS A 87 10.47 17.61 14.08
C LYS A 87 10.00 17.73 15.54
N SER A 88 8.75 17.35 15.77
CA SER A 88 8.12 17.23 17.07
C SER A 88 8.45 15.88 17.72
N PRO A 89 8.66 15.82 19.05
CA PRO A 89 8.80 14.57 19.78
C PRO A 89 7.45 13.86 20.01
N THR A 90 6.34 14.53 19.67
CA THR A 90 4.97 14.06 19.90
C THR A 90 4.13 14.09 18.64
N VAL A 91 3.21 13.13 18.52
CA VAL A 91 2.23 13.03 17.44
C VAL A 91 0.85 13.12 18.08
N ASP A 92 -0.01 13.98 17.55
CA ASP A 92 -1.40 14.01 17.98
C ASP A 92 -2.21 12.90 17.30
N PHE A 93 -3.34 12.56 17.89
CA PHE A 93 -4.19 11.50 17.34
C PHE A 93 -4.74 11.87 15.95
N ASN A 94 -5.03 13.15 15.73
CA ASN A 94 -5.58 13.62 14.46
C ASN A 94 -4.58 13.38 13.31
N ARG A 95 -3.30 13.75 13.48
CA ARG A 95 -2.28 13.48 12.45
C ARG A 95 -2.12 11.99 12.17
N PHE A 96 -2.19 11.16 13.20
CA PHE A 96 -2.15 9.71 13.01
C PHE A 96 -3.38 9.18 12.25
N ALA A 97 -4.57 9.74 12.48
CA ALA A 97 -5.78 9.36 11.75
C ALA A 97 -5.79 9.91 10.31
N GLU A 98 -5.37 11.15 10.11
CA GLU A 98 -5.23 11.82 8.80
C GLU A 98 -4.39 10.99 7.85
N LEU A 99 -3.27 10.43 8.32
CA LEU A 99 -2.41 9.58 7.49
C LEU A 99 -3.20 8.44 6.84
N TYR A 100 -4.08 7.77 7.58
CA TYR A 100 -4.93 6.73 7.02
C TYR A 100 -5.99 7.32 6.08
N VAL A 101 -6.74 8.31 6.60
CA VAL A 101 -7.91 8.87 5.94
C VAL A 101 -7.54 9.45 4.58
N TYR A 102 -6.47 10.22 4.50
CA TYR A 102 -6.01 10.87 3.28
C TYR A 102 -5.57 9.85 2.23
N ASN A 103 -4.86 8.79 2.62
CA ASN A 103 -4.40 7.79 1.66
C ASN A 103 -5.53 6.88 1.14
N VAL A 104 -6.46 6.48 2.01
CA VAL A 104 -7.53 5.54 1.64
C VAL A 104 -8.73 6.23 1.02
N ARG A 105 -9.26 7.26 1.68
CA ARG A 105 -10.52 7.93 1.31
C ARG A 105 -10.37 9.42 0.94
N GLY A 106 -9.15 9.95 1.01
CA GLY A 106 -8.90 11.36 0.76
C GLY A 106 -9.16 11.80 -0.67
N THR A 107 -9.23 13.11 -0.83
CA THR A 107 -9.18 13.84 -2.09
C THR A 107 -7.77 13.79 -2.70
N VAL A 108 -7.62 14.32 -3.91
CA VAL A 108 -6.30 14.45 -4.54
C VAL A 108 -5.39 15.36 -3.71
N GLU A 109 -5.94 16.48 -3.24
CA GLU A 109 -5.25 17.47 -2.42
C GLU A 109 -4.71 16.86 -1.12
N GLU A 110 -5.56 16.14 -0.40
CA GLU A 110 -5.17 15.46 0.84
C GLU A 110 -4.05 14.43 0.60
N ARG A 111 -4.08 13.73 -0.54
CA ARG A 111 -2.99 12.82 -0.92
C ARG A 111 -1.70 13.56 -1.29
N MET A 112 -1.80 14.73 -1.91
CA MET A 112 -0.62 15.59 -2.15
C MET A 112 -0.02 16.02 -0.82
N ILE A 113 -0.83 16.49 0.13
CA ILE A 113 -0.39 16.84 1.49
C ILE A 113 0.37 15.69 2.14
N VAL A 114 -0.11 14.44 2.00
CA VAL A 114 0.62 13.26 2.48
C VAL A 114 1.97 13.14 1.79
N ILE A 115 2.01 13.13 0.46
CA ILE A 115 3.25 12.89 -0.30
C ILE A 115 4.32 13.92 0.04
N TYR A 116 3.97 15.22 0.02
CA TYR A 116 4.91 16.30 0.35
C TYR A 116 5.44 16.14 1.78
N ASN A 117 4.56 15.99 2.77
CA ASN A 117 4.97 15.84 4.17
C ASN A 117 5.80 14.57 4.42
N CYS A 118 5.46 13.47 3.73
CA CYS A 118 6.25 12.24 3.75
C CYS A 118 7.67 12.47 3.23
N LEU A 119 7.81 13.29 2.19
CA LEU A 119 9.09 13.67 1.61
C LEU A 119 9.79 14.81 2.38
N GLY A 120 9.22 15.25 3.50
CA GLY A 120 9.78 16.28 4.36
C GLY A 120 9.64 17.70 3.80
N MET A 121 8.65 17.91 2.94
CA MET A 121 8.34 19.19 2.31
C MET A 121 6.95 19.64 2.74
N ASP A 122 6.76 20.94 2.95
CA ASP A 122 5.43 21.50 3.15
C ASP A 122 4.70 21.57 1.81
N TYR A 123 3.44 21.16 1.80
CA TYR A 123 2.63 21.26 0.60
C TYR A 123 2.35 22.72 0.26
N ASN A 124 2.72 23.11 -0.97
CA ASN A 124 2.47 24.42 -1.56
C ASN A 124 2.43 24.24 -3.09
N GLU A 125 1.48 24.90 -3.76
CA GLU A 125 1.32 24.86 -5.22
C GLU A 125 2.58 25.31 -5.99
N ASP A 126 3.36 26.22 -5.39
CA ASP A 126 4.59 26.76 -5.99
C ASP A 126 5.82 25.86 -5.79
N VAL A 127 5.75 24.88 -4.88
CA VAL A 127 6.89 24.04 -4.53
C VAL A 127 6.94 22.81 -5.43
N GLU A 128 7.95 22.76 -6.29
CA GLU A 128 8.18 21.61 -7.16
C GLU A 128 8.80 20.43 -6.40
N LEU A 129 8.34 19.22 -6.73
CA LEU A 129 8.79 17.98 -6.11
C LEU A 129 9.90 17.31 -6.94
N PRO A 130 11.09 17.03 -6.39
CA PRO A 130 12.12 16.30 -7.13
C PRO A 130 11.64 14.91 -7.56
N TYR A 131 11.72 14.60 -8.87
CA TYR A 131 11.22 13.32 -9.41
C TYR A 131 11.90 12.11 -8.74
N GLN A 132 13.19 12.21 -8.44
CA GLN A 132 13.92 11.13 -7.77
C GLN A 132 13.34 10.79 -6.39
N LEU A 133 12.88 11.80 -5.62
CA LEU A 133 12.21 11.55 -4.33
C LEU A 133 10.84 10.91 -4.53
N LEU A 134 10.07 11.36 -5.53
CA LEU A 134 8.79 10.74 -5.88
C LEU A 134 8.95 9.27 -6.31
N LYS A 135 10.00 8.98 -7.08
CA LYS A 135 10.35 7.62 -7.51
C LYS A 135 10.64 6.72 -6.32
N GLU A 136 11.50 7.17 -5.41
CA GLU A 136 11.84 6.43 -4.18
C GLU A 136 10.62 6.22 -3.27
N TYR A 137 9.73 7.20 -3.19
CA TYR A 137 8.45 7.06 -2.51
C TYR A 137 7.60 5.94 -3.12
N CYS A 138 7.40 5.94 -4.45
CA CYS A 138 6.65 4.91 -5.14
C CYS A 138 7.27 3.51 -4.96
N GLU A 139 8.59 3.39 -5.11
CA GLU A 139 9.32 2.15 -4.86
C GLU A 139 9.13 1.65 -3.42
N SER A 140 9.09 2.56 -2.43
CA SER A 140 8.91 2.19 -1.02
C SER A 140 7.51 1.63 -0.74
N ILE A 141 6.47 2.17 -1.40
CA ILE A 141 5.10 1.67 -1.33
C ILE A 141 5.00 0.29 -2.00
N VAL A 142 5.56 0.14 -3.21
CA VAL A 142 5.58 -1.14 -3.93
C VAL A 142 6.36 -2.20 -3.14
N SER A 143 7.54 -1.87 -2.63
CA SER A 143 8.36 -2.76 -1.78
C SER A 143 7.59 -3.22 -0.55
N THR A 144 6.91 -2.30 0.13
CA THR A 144 6.07 -2.60 1.29
C THR A 144 4.93 -3.54 0.92
N TYR A 145 4.21 -3.27 -0.16
CA TYR A 145 3.16 -4.15 -0.66
C TYR A 145 3.69 -5.56 -0.98
N MET A 146 4.86 -5.67 -1.60
CA MET A 146 5.47 -6.95 -1.94
C MET A 146 5.94 -7.72 -0.70
N LYS A 147 6.43 -7.02 0.34
CA LYS A 147 6.69 -7.64 1.66
C LYS A 147 5.41 -8.17 2.29
N MET A 148 4.32 -7.40 2.23
CA MET A 148 3.01 -7.84 2.71
C MET A 148 2.50 -9.07 1.97
N LEU A 149 2.72 -9.17 0.65
CA LEU A 149 2.40 -10.37 -0.11
C LEU A 149 3.25 -11.57 0.34
N LYS A 150 4.54 -11.38 0.58
CA LYS A 150 5.44 -12.44 1.05
C LYS A 150 5.02 -13.02 2.41
N SER A 151 4.54 -12.19 3.33
CA SER A 151 4.01 -12.63 4.62
C SER A 151 2.50 -12.95 4.59
N SER A 152 1.84 -12.76 3.45
CA SER A 152 0.41 -12.99 3.31
C SER A 152 0.09 -14.47 3.32
N SER A 153 -1.06 -14.72 3.90
CA SER A 153 -1.67 -16.04 4.03
C SER A 153 -3.00 -16.15 3.30
N SER A 154 -3.28 -15.18 2.44
CA SER A 154 -4.36 -15.30 1.50
C SER A 154 -4.12 -16.51 0.60
N LYS A 155 -5.15 -17.36 0.45
CA LYS A 155 -5.13 -18.49 -0.51
C LYS A 155 -4.73 -18.03 -1.91
N ARG A 156 -5.15 -16.82 -2.31
CA ARG A 156 -4.82 -16.24 -3.61
C ARG A 156 -3.32 -16.01 -3.76
N VAL A 157 -2.67 -15.44 -2.74
CA VAL A 157 -1.23 -15.16 -2.78
C VAL A 157 -0.43 -16.46 -2.74
N ARG A 158 -0.82 -17.39 -1.85
CA ARG A 158 -0.21 -18.73 -1.79
C ARG A 158 -0.27 -19.46 -3.12
N SER A 159 -1.40 -19.38 -3.84
CA SER A 159 -1.55 -20.04 -5.14
C SER A 159 -0.52 -19.63 -6.20
N TRP A 160 0.01 -18.40 -6.12
CA TRP A 160 1.11 -17.93 -6.97
C TRP A 160 2.48 -18.37 -6.42
N GLN A 161 2.69 -18.23 -5.10
CA GLN A 161 3.96 -18.60 -4.45
C GLN A 161 4.26 -20.09 -4.52
N ASP A 162 3.24 -20.95 -4.40
CA ASP A 162 3.34 -22.41 -4.51
C ASP A 162 3.78 -22.84 -5.92
N LYS A 163 3.59 -21.97 -6.92
CA LYS A 163 4.02 -22.15 -8.31
C LYS A 163 5.33 -21.42 -8.62
N SER A 164 6.09 -21.10 -7.58
CA SER A 164 7.40 -20.44 -7.67
C SER A 164 7.39 -18.99 -8.18
N PHE A 165 6.24 -18.31 -8.26
CA PHE A 165 6.20 -16.88 -8.58
C PHE A 165 6.60 -16.08 -7.34
N ARG A 166 7.77 -15.43 -7.38
CA ARG A 166 8.31 -14.64 -6.27
C ARG A 166 8.81 -13.29 -6.79
N ALA A 167 8.47 -12.21 -6.10
CA ALA A 167 8.95 -10.87 -6.44
C ALA A 167 10.48 -10.77 -6.26
N SER A 168 11.19 -10.45 -7.34
CA SER A 168 12.61 -10.14 -7.34
C SER A 168 12.84 -8.66 -6.98
N ALA A 169 14.00 -8.34 -6.39
CA ALA A 169 14.30 -6.96 -5.99
C ALA A 169 14.34 -5.99 -7.18
N SER A 170 14.92 -6.40 -8.31
CA SER A 170 15.00 -5.60 -9.53
C SER A 170 13.61 -5.28 -10.10
N ASN A 171 12.71 -6.26 -10.12
CA ASN A 171 11.37 -6.07 -10.68
C ASN A 171 10.46 -5.26 -9.75
N VAL A 172 10.66 -5.36 -8.44
CA VAL A 172 10.01 -4.49 -7.44
C VAL A 172 10.41 -3.03 -7.68
N GLN A 173 11.69 -2.77 -7.90
CA GLN A 173 12.20 -1.44 -8.19
C GLN A 173 11.66 -0.92 -9.53
N ALA A 174 11.74 -1.73 -10.60
CA ALA A 174 11.20 -1.38 -11.91
C ALA A 174 9.71 -1.09 -11.87
N LEU A 175 8.93 -1.79 -11.05
CA LEU A 175 7.51 -1.48 -10.84
C LEU A 175 7.31 -0.13 -10.15
N GLY A 176 8.11 0.19 -9.13
CA GLY A 176 8.06 1.51 -8.47
C GLY A 176 8.42 2.64 -9.43
N GLU A 177 9.44 2.44 -10.26
CA GLU A 177 9.83 3.37 -11.31
C GLU A 177 8.74 3.53 -12.37
N ALA A 178 8.15 2.43 -12.85
CA ALA A 178 7.05 2.47 -13.82
C ALA A 178 5.84 3.23 -13.26
N VAL A 179 5.52 3.05 -11.97
CA VAL A 179 4.47 3.82 -11.29
C VAL A 179 4.79 5.31 -11.28
N ALA A 180 6.03 5.70 -10.94
CA ALA A 180 6.45 7.10 -10.88
C ALA A 180 6.54 7.76 -12.27
N ALA A 181 7.04 7.04 -13.28
CA ALA A 181 7.24 7.55 -14.63
C ALA A 181 5.94 7.99 -15.32
N THR A 182 4.78 7.46 -14.88
CA THR A 182 3.46 7.86 -15.40
C THR A 182 3.04 9.28 -14.98
N VAL A 183 3.80 9.98 -14.14
CA VAL A 183 3.50 11.37 -13.74
C VAL A 183 3.45 12.34 -14.92
N GLY A 184 4.11 12.00 -16.03
CA GLY A 184 4.05 12.80 -17.25
C GLY A 184 4.71 14.17 -17.03
N GLY A 185 6.02 14.14 -16.79
CA GLY A 185 6.88 15.32 -16.77
C GLY A 185 7.86 15.29 -17.94
N ASP A 186 8.47 16.44 -18.22
CA ASP A 186 9.63 16.51 -19.09
C ASP A 186 10.80 15.83 -18.34
N LEU A 187 10.90 14.52 -18.47
CA LEU A 187 12.00 13.73 -17.90
C LEU A 187 13.34 14.14 -18.52
N ASP A 188 13.33 14.90 -19.61
CA ASP A 188 14.51 15.47 -20.27
C ASP A 188 14.81 16.92 -19.78
N SER A 189 13.95 17.50 -18.94
CA SER A 189 14.23 18.78 -18.29
C SER A 189 15.44 18.64 -17.36
N PRO A 190 16.43 19.54 -17.44
CA PRO A 190 17.67 19.45 -16.67
C PRO A 190 17.47 19.47 -15.15
N GLN A 191 16.29 19.85 -14.68
CA GLN A 191 15.95 19.87 -13.27
C GLN A 191 15.22 18.60 -12.80
N HIS A 192 14.56 17.82 -13.67
CA HIS A 192 13.78 16.62 -13.29
C HIS A 192 12.82 16.83 -12.07
N HIS A 193 12.04 17.93 -12.07
CA HIS A 193 11.04 18.19 -11.02
C HIS A 193 9.61 17.98 -11.53
N CYS A 194 8.70 17.70 -10.60
CA CYS A 194 7.26 17.55 -10.82
C CYS A 194 6.53 18.74 -10.19
N THR A 195 5.76 19.47 -11.00
CA THR A 195 4.89 20.54 -10.51
C THR A 195 3.69 19.97 -9.73
N ALA A 196 3.10 20.78 -8.86
CA ALA A 196 1.87 20.42 -8.15
C ALA A 196 0.72 20.03 -9.12
N ALA A 197 0.60 20.73 -10.24
CA ALA A 197 -0.41 20.44 -11.27
C ALA A 197 -0.19 19.06 -11.95
N GLN A 198 1.06 18.71 -12.27
CA GLN A 198 1.40 17.39 -12.81
C GLN A 198 1.09 16.29 -11.80
N LEU A 199 1.49 16.47 -10.53
CA LEU A 199 1.24 15.50 -9.48
C LEU A 199 -0.26 15.33 -9.21
N SER A 200 -1.03 16.41 -9.19
CA SER A 200 -2.49 16.39 -9.01
C SER A 200 -3.17 15.59 -10.13
N LYS A 201 -2.85 15.89 -11.39
CA LYS A 201 -3.37 15.15 -12.55
C LYS A 201 -2.97 13.68 -12.49
N TRP A 202 -1.72 13.40 -12.16
CA TRP A 202 -1.21 12.03 -12.04
C TRP A 202 -1.94 11.23 -10.98
N LEU A 203 -2.17 11.78 -9.78
CA LEU A 203 -2.92 11.12 -8.71
C LEU A 203 -4.38 10.85 -9.07
N GLN A 204 -4.99 11.65 -9.96
CA GLN A 204 -6.33 11.39 -10.48
C GLN A 204 -6.35 10.17 -11.42
N THR A 205 -5.29 9.97 -12.21
CA THR A 205 -5.24 8.94 -13.25
C THR A 205 -4.52 7.65 -12.82
N ASN A 206 -3.59 7.72 -11.86
CA ASN A 206 -2.77 6.58 -11.46
C ASN A 206 -3.51 5.69 -10.47
N VAL A 207 -4.33 4.79 -11.03
CA VAL A 207 -5.13 3.84 -10.25
C VAL A 207 -4.25 2.84 -9.50
N LEU A 208 -3.12 2.42 -10.08
CA LEU A 208 -2.24 1.42 -9.47
C LEU A 208 -1.59 1.95 -8.19
N LEU A 209 -1.03 3.16 -8.19
CA LEU A 209 -0.49 3.77 -6.98
C LEU A 209 -1.55 3.88 -5.89
N ARG A 210 -2.75 4.35 -6.25
CA ARG A 210 -3.87 4.47 -5.32
C ARG A 210 -4.20 3.12 -4.67
N GLN A 211 -4.35 2.07 -5.46
CA GLN A 211 -4.66 0.73 -4.95
C GLN A 211 -3.53 0.15 -4.08
N LEU A 212 -2.27 0.34 -4.48
CA LEU A 212 -1.11 -0.10 -3.70
C LEU A 212 -1.06 0.61 -2.34
N ALA A 213 -1.16 1.93 -2.33
CA ALA A 213 -1.17 2.73 -1.13
C ALA A 213 -2.35 2.31 -0.22
N GLU A 214 -3.56 2.25 -0.76
CA GLU A 214 -4.75 1.83 -0.02
C GLU A 214 -4.55 0.47 0.68
N LEU A 215 -4.08 -0.54 -0.06
CA LEU A 215 -3.83 -1.87 0.50
C LEU A 215 -2.76 -1.84 1.59
N VAL A 216 -1.69 -1.05 1.41
CA VAL A 216 -0.63 -0.86 2.42
C VAL A 216 -1.21 -0.23 3.68
N TYR A 217 -1.89 0.91 3.60
CA TYR A 217 -2.42 1.61 4.78
C TYR A 217 -3.53 0.83 5.47
N VAL A 218 -4.41 0.15 4.73
CA VAL A 218 -5.41 -0.77 5.31
C VAL A 218 -4.76 -1.90 6.09
N ASN A 219 -3.65 -2.45 5.59
CA ASN A 219 -2.91 -3.49 6.30
C ASN A 219 -2.20 -2.96 7.56
N LEU A 220 -1.54 -1.80 7.46
CA LEU A 220 -0.82 -1.18 8.57
C LEU A 220 -1.74 -0.83 9.74
N TYR A 221 -2.94 -0.35 9.46
CA TYR A 221 -3.93 -0.02 10.48
C TYR A 221 -4.75 -1.23 10.95
N GLY A 222 -4.54 -2.41 10.35
CA GLY A 222 -5.13 -3.66 10.82
C GLY A 222 -6.66 -3.77 10.65
N ILE A 223 -7.29 -2.90 9.85
CA ILE A 223 -8.75 -2.77 9.73
C ILE A 223 -9.44 -4.07 9.28
N ASN A 224 -8.73 -4.93 8.54
CA ASN A 224 -9.28 -6.21 8.05
C ASN A 224 -8.97 -7.44 8.93
N LYS A 225 -8.32 -7.27 10.09
CA LYS A 225 -8.00 -8.40 10.98
C LYS A 225 -9.12 -8.56 12.01
N LYS A 226 -9.92 -9.64 11.90
CA LYS A 226 -10.90 -9.98 12.95
C LYS A 226 -10.19 -10.29 14.28
N PRO A 227 -10.72 -9.86 15.43
CA PRO A 227 -10.12 -10.17 16.73
C PRO A 227 -10.25 -11.65 17.05
N GLY A 228 -9.13 -12.32 17.35
CA GLY A 228 -9.08 -13.74 17.75
C GLY A 228 -8.59 -14.71 16.68
N ASP A 229 -8.30 -14.25 15.47
CA ASP A 229 -7.78 -15.09 14.40
C ASP A 229 -6.25 -14.95 14.31
N GLU A 230 -5.51 -15.82 15.02
CA GLU A 230 -4.09 -16.08 14.73
C GLU A 230 -3.93 -16.96 13.48
N SER A 231 -5.04 -17.34 12.82
CA SER A 231 -4.99 -18.04 11.55
C SER A 231 -4.77 -17.06 10.41
N PRO A 232 -3.97 -17.44 9.41
CA PRO A 232 -3.58 -16.50 8.41
C PRO A 232 -4.60 -16.73 7.27
N ALA A 233 -5.73 -15.99 7.32
CA ALA A 233 -6.83 -16.08 6.36
C ALA A 233 -7.66 -14.77 6.26
N PRO A 234 -8.56 -14.70 5.27
CA PRO A 234 -8.45 -13.90 4.06
C PRO A 234 -8.96 -12.47 4.23
N LEU A 235 -8.39 -11.57 3.42
CA LEU A 235 -9.01 -10.28 3.08
C LEU A 235 -10.53 -10.47 2.84
N PRO A 236 -11.39 -9.51 3.27
CA PRO A 236 -12.82 -9.58 2.96
C PRO A 236 -13.04 -9.78 1.44
N PRO A 237 -14.17 -10.41 1.02
CA PRO A 237 -14.47 -10.69 -0.38
C PRO A 237 -14.41 -9.47 -1.31
N ALA A 238 -14.46 -8.26 -0.73
CA ALA A 238 -14.48 -6.97 -1.42
C ALA A 238 -13.13 -6.22 -1.42
N ALA A 239 -12.07 -6.69 -0.77
CA ALA A 239 -10.77 -6.02 -0.90
C ALA A 239 -10.17 -6.35 -2.27
N PRO A 240 -9.88 -5.35 -3.12
CA PRO A 240 -9.30 -5.59 -4.44
C PRO A 240 -7.88 -6.16 -4.24
N SER A 241 -7.72 -7.46 -4.43
CA SER A 241 -6.38 -8.02 -4.58
C SER A 241 -5.88 -7.64 -5.96
N LEU A 242 -4.73 -6.96 -6.03
CA LEU A 242 -4.05 -6.70 -7.30
C LEU A 242 -3.58 -7.99 -7.99
N LEU A 243 -3.59 -9.12 -7.26
CA LEU A 243 -3.34 -10.43 -7.84
C LEU A 243 -4.67 -11.05 -8.33
N PRO A 244 -4.69 -11.60 -9.55
CA PRO A 244 -5.79 -12.42 -10.04
C PRO A 244 -5.76 -13.80 -9.37
N ALA A 245 -6.89 -14.52 -9.40
CA ALA A 245 -6.90 -15.94 -9.11
C ALA A 245 -6.20 -16.71 -10.24
N VAL A 246 -5.40 -17.73 -9.89
CA VAL A 246 -4.76 -18.62 -10.87
C VAL A 246 -5.65 -19.80 -11.17
N ASP A 247 -5.81 -20.13 -12.45
CA ASP A 247 -6.50 -21.33 -12.90
C ASP A 247 -5.71 -22.09 -13.97
N GLY A 248 -5.74 -23.42 -13.89
CA GLY A 248 -5.10 -24.31 -14.86
C GLY A 248 -3.58 -24.26 -14.93
N LEU A 249 -2.90 -23.59 -14.00
CA LEU A 249 -1.44 -23.60 -13.90
C LEU A 249 -1.03 -24.64 -12.84
N GLU A 250 -0.13 -25.54 -13.18
CA GLU A 250 0.51 -26.45 -12.23
C GLU A 250 1.89 -25.91 -11.83
N ALA A 251 2.45 -26.39 -10.71
CA ALA A 251 3.80 -26.03 -10.31
C ALA A 251 4.80 -26.73 -11.25
N MET A 252 5.65 -25.95 -11.93
CA MET A 252 6.59 -26.47 -12.93
C MET A 252 8.03 -26.14 -12.50
N PRO A 253 8.73 -27.03 -11.77
CA PRO A 253 10.08 -26.77 -11.28
C PRO A 253 11.10 -26.56 -12.40
N ASP A 254 10.95 -27.27 -13.52
CA ASP A 254 11.90 -27.27 -14.64
C ASP A 254 11.72 -26.09 -15.61
N TYR A 255 10.61 -25.35 -15.47
CA TYR A 255 10.26 -24.22 -16.34
C TYR A 255 9.98 -22.96 -15.51
N PRO A 256 11.04 -22.22 -15.11
CA PRO A 256 10.86 -21.00 -14.34
C PRO A 256 10.07 -19.97 -15.14
N ALA A 257 9.12 -19.32 -14.49
CA ALA A 257 8.36 -18.24 -15.10
C ALA A 257 9.28 -17.04 -15.42
N VAL A 258 9.14 -16.48 -16.62
CA VAL A 258 9.85 -15.25 -17.03
C VAL A 258 9.33 -14.04 -16.25
N ILE A 259 8.05 -14.06 -15.90
CA ILE A 259 7.38 -13.01 -15.12
C ILE A 259 7.33 -13.38 -13.64
N ASP A 260 7.28 -12.37 -12.79
CA ASP A 260 7.09 -12.52 -11.35
C ASP A 260 5.87 -11.77 -10.83
N LEU A 261 5.72 -11.72 -9.50
CA LEU A 261 4.58 -11.05 -8.86
C LEU A 261 4.50 -9.54 -9.20
N SER A 262 5.62 -8.86 -9.40
CA SER A 262 5.64 -7.44 -9.77
C SER A 262 5.04 -7.23 -11.16
N HIS A 263 5.41 -8.08 -12.11
CA HIS A 263 4.84 -8.06 -13.46
C HIS A 263 3.34 -8.39 -13.45
N ILE A 264 2.92 -9.38 -12.65
CA ILE A 264 1.50 -9.75 -12.54
C ILE A 264 0.68 -8.58 -12.01
N VAL A 265 1.14 -7.92 -10.95
CA VAL A 265 0.47 -6.73 -10.38
C VAL A 265 0.35 -5.63 -11.43
N TRP A 266 1.45 -5.33 -12.14
CA TRP A 266 1.46 -4.32 -13.20
C TRP A 266 0.43 -4.63 -14.28
N VAL A 267 0.55 -5.79 -14.93
CA VAL A 267 -0.32 -6.17 -16.04
C VAL A 267 -1.78 -6.24 -15.58
N ASN A 268 -2.05 -6.86 -14.44
CA ASN A 268 -3.41 -7.02 -13.95
C ASN A 268 -4.09 -5.67 -13.68
N SER A 269 -3.36 -4.69 -13.12
CA SER A 269 -3.91 -3.34 -12.88
C SER A 269 -4.27 -2.58 -14.16
N HIS A 270 -3.65 -2.91 -15.29
CA HIS A 270 -3.90 -2.29 -16.59
C HIS A 270 -4.98 -3.01 -17.42
N LEU A 271 -5.45 -4.18 -16.98
CA LEU A 271 -6.57 -4.86 -17.63
C LEU A 271 -7.91 -4.19 -17.27
N PRO A 272 -8.91 -4.19 -18.15
CA PRO A 272 -10.28 -3.82 -17.78
C PRO A 272 -10.78 -4.62 -16.57
N HIS A 273 -11.53 -4.00 -15.66
CA HIS A 273 -11.97 -4.62 -14.38
C HIS A 273 -12.60 -6.01 -14.56
N LYS A 274 -13.34 -6.23 -15.64
CA LYS A 274 -13.92 -7.54 -15.99
C LYS A 274 -12.90 -8.67 -16.15
N TYR A 275 -11.63 -8.38 -16.44
CA TYR A 275 -10.57 -9.36 -16.67
C TYR A 275 -9.54 -9.42 -15.53
N GLN A 276 -9.68 -8.60 -14.48
CA GLN A 276 -8.69 -8.55 -13.38
C GLN A 276 -8.83 -9.69 -12.37
N HIS A 277 -9.91 -10.47 -12.44
CA HIS A 277 -10.30 -11.39 -11.37
C HIS A 277 -9.63 -12.76 -11.46
N LYS A 278 -9.32 -13.24 -12.66
CA LYS A 278 -8.86 -14.61 -12.91
C LYS A 278 -7.97 -14.68 -14.14
N TRP A 279 -6.81 -15.31 -13.98
CA TRP A 279 -5.88 -15.61 -15.06
C TRP A 279 -5.84 -17.12 -15.27
N ARG A 280 -5.98 -17.52 -16.52
CA ARG A 280 -5.94 -18.92 -16.93
C ARG A 280 -4.67 -19.19 -17.71
N PHE A 281 -3.96 -20.24 -17.34
CA PHE A 281 -2.87 -20.72 -18.16
C PHE A 281 -3.41 -21.28 -19.48
N LEU A 282 -2.93 -20.76 -20.59
CA LEU A 282 -3.41 -21.14 -21.92
C LEU A 282 -2.53 -22.24 -22.52
N PHE A 283 -1.22 -22.00 -22.59
CA PHE A 283 -0.33 -22.87 -23.35
C PHE A 283 1.15 -22.65 -22.97
N SER A 284 1.96 -23.69 -23.17
CA SER A 284 3.42 -23.62 -23.23
C SER A 284 3.92 -24.72 -24.16
N THR A 285 4.76 -24.35 -25.13
CA THR A 285 5.41 -25.27 -26.09
C THR A 285 6.18 -26.37 -25.38
N ASN A 286 6.81 -26.02 -24.26
CA ASN A 286 7.66 -26.93 -23.52
C ASN A 286 6.86 -27.95 -22.68
N ILE A 287 5.57 -27.68 -22.44
CA ILE A 287 4.68 -28.53 -21.63
C ILE A 287 3.77 -29.37 -22.53
N HIS A 288 3.27 -28.80 -23.61
CA HIS A 288 2.26 -29.43 -24.46
C HIS A 288 2.83 -29.95 -25.80
N GLY A 289 4.13 -29.77 -26.03
CA GLY A 289 4.80 -30.13 -27.28
C GLY A 289 4.50 -29.16 -28.43
N GLU A 290 5.19 -29.36 -29.55
CA GLU A 290 5.11 -28.50 -30.73
C GLU A 290 3.76 -28.58 -31.46
N SER A 291 2.91 -29.57 -31.17
CA SER A 291 1.65 -29.81 -31.89
C SER A 291 0.71 -28.61 -31.92
N PHE A 292 0.75 -27.72 -30.92
CA PHE A 292 -0.06 -26.49 -30.92
C PHE A 292 0.59 -25.35 -31.73
N SER A 293 1.92 -25.27 -31.79
CA SER A 293 2.63 -24.33 -32.67
C SER A 293 2.31 -24.63 -34.13
N THR A 294 2.23 -25.92 -34.48
CA THR A 294 1.78 -26.39 -35.81
C THR A 294 0.32 -26.01 -36.07
N MET A 295 -0.56 -26.19 -35.08
CA MET A 295 -1.99 -25.89 -35.21
C MET A 295 -2.30 -24.38 -35.32
N THR A 296 -1.51 -23.50 -34.68
CA THR A 296 -1.65 -22.03 -34.89
C THR A 296 -1.00 -21.54 -36.18
N GLY A 297 -0.01 -22.26 -36.71
CA GLY A 297 0.61 -21.96 -38.01
C GLY A 297 -0.33 -22.17 -39.20
N GLU A 298 -1.32 -23.05 -39.07
CA GLU A 298 -2.33 -23.28 -40.11
C GLU A 298 -3.37 -22.14 -40.23
N TYR A 299 -3.49 -21.25 -39.24
CA TYR A 299 -4.40 -20.09 -39.31
C TYR A 299 -3.74 -18.82 -39.90
N THR A 300 -2.42 -18.83 -40.15
CA THR A 300 -1.71 -17.70 -40.79
C THR A 300 -1.18 -18.00 -42.19
N SER A 301 -1.77 -18.96 -42.90
CA SER A 301 -1.58 -19.09 -44.36
C SER A 301 -2.76 -18.46 -45.09
N PRO A 302 -2.67 -17.19 -45.52
CA PRO A 302 -3.48 -16.71 -46.62
C PRO A 302 -2.76 -17.08 -47.93
N TYR A 303 -3.33 -18.06 -48.63
CA TYR A 303 -3.04 -18.44 -50.03
C TYR A 303 -1.70 -19.12 -50.33
#